data_AF-A0A534S1A1-F1
#
_entry.id   AF-A0A534S1A1-F1
#
_cell.length_a   1.000
_cell.length_b   1.000
_cell.length_c   1.000
_cell.angle_alpha   90.00
_cell.angle_beta   90.00
_cell.angle_gamma   90.00
#
_symmetry.space_group_name_H-M   'P 1'
#
loop_
_entity.id
_entity.type
_entity.pdbx_description
1 polymer ?
#
loop_
_entity_poly.entity_id
_entity_poly.type
_entity_poly.pdbx_seq_one_letter_code
_entity_poly.pdbx_strand_id
1 'polypeptide(L)'
;CMGLGNALNAPAWQATTPDLVPREELAGAVALGGISVNVARAVGPALGGLLVAALGAGWVFLLNAASFLGVVVVLARWQREVPRSRLPPEDVPGAMRAGVRYVRHSAPFHAVLARTAAFVVPASALWALLPLFARRGLGLSAAGYGLLLGCLGAGAIAGAAILPRIRERLTSDRLVLAGTAVFAAVSAAVALARGPLIAGGGLFIGGMAWMGAMSTLSVAAQNTVPAWVRARALAVGLLALQGSMAVGSLLWGVVATHSDIPTALVAGAALLLVGAVASRRFALHGLSNLDLRPDPRWSLPETACQLDGDEGPVLVTLEYQVDPTESEEFLRAVRRLEPVRRRDGAIRWNVYRDTEDPNRWLEVFVVESWLEHLRQHERVTADDRTLFEAAARFNRGGSGPRVRHHIAGRLAELRWNG
;
A
#
# COMPACT_ATOMS: atom_id res chain seq x y z
N CYS A 1 22.74 -4.59 -10.97
CA CYS A 1 22.48 -4.61 -9.51
C CYS A 1 21.69 -3.40 -8.97
N MET A 2 21.76 -2.20 -9.57
CA MET A 2 21.04 -1.01 -9.04
C MET A 2 19.52 -1.21 -8.86
N GLY A 3 18.84 -1.86 -9.81
CA GLY A 3 17.40 -2.13 -9.70
C GLY A 3 17.04 -3.06 -8.52
N LEU A 4 17.85 -4.11 -8.29
CA LEU A 4 17.70 -5.01 -7.13
C LEU A 4 17.95 -4.26 -5.82
N GLY A 5 18.99 -3.41 -5.77
CA GLY A 5 19.28 -2.57 -4.62
C GLY A 5 18.12 -1.62 -4.29
N ASN A 6 17.54 -0.97 -5.30
CA ASN A 6 16.37 -0.10 -5.11
C ASN A 6 15.13 -0.87 -4.64
N ALA A 7 14.90 -2.08 -5.16
CA ALA A 7 13.80 -2.93 -4.75
C ALA A 7 13.90 -3.38 -3.27
N LEU A 8 15.12 -3.61 -2.78
CA LEU A 8 15.37 -3.91 -1.37
C LEU A 8 15.27 -2.67 -0.48
N ASN A 9 15.80 -1.54 -0.93
CA ASN A 9 15.92 -0.32 -0.14
C ASN A 9 14.59 0.45 0.00
N ALA A 10 13.83 0.63 -1.09
CA ALA A 10 12.63 1.46 -1.11
C ALA A 10 11.56 1.08 -0.05
N PRO A 11 11.15 -0.20 0.10
CA PRO A 11 10.15 -0.56 1.12
C PRO A 11 10.67 -0.43 2.55
N ALA A 12 11.95 -0.74 2.78
CA ALA A 12 12.59 -0.55 4.08
C ALA A 12 12.64 0.93 4.48
N TRP A 13 12.98 1.81 3.54
CA TRP A 13 13.00 3.25 3.75
C TRP A 13 11.60 3.82 4.07
N GLN A 14 10.58 3.40 3.31
CA GLN A 14 9.19 3.83 3.56
C GLN A 14 8.66 3.34 4.91
N ALA A 15 9.00 2.12 5.32
CA ALA A 15 8.56 1.56 6.59
C ALA A 15 9.26 2.21 7.80
N THR A 16 10.48 2.72 7.62
CA THR A 16 11.28 3.35 8.69
C THR A 16 10.87 4.81 8.92
N THR A 17 10.37 5.51 7.90
CA THR A 17 10.02 6.94 8.03
C THR A 17 9.06 7.23 9.21
N PRO A 18 7.98 6.45 9.45
CA PRO A 18 7.11 6.63 10.61
C PRO A 18 7.75 6.27 11.96
N ASP A 19 8.85 5.52 11.96
CA ASP A 19 9.58 5.18 13.19
C ASP A 19 10.59 6.29 13.57
N LEU A 20 10.87 7.23 12.66
CA LEU A 20 11.86 8.30 12.85
C LEU A 20 11.26 9.60 13.39
N VAL A 21 9.94 9.79 13.27
CA VAL A 21 9.27 11.03 13.67
C VAL A 21 7.96 10.76 14.41
N PRO A 22 7.56 11.64 15.33
CA PRO A 22 6.22 11.60 15.92
C PRO A 22 5.12 11.61 14.85
N ARG A 23 3.94 11.05 15.16
CA ARG A 23 2.81 10.95 14.18
C ARG A 23 2.39 12.31 13.64
N GLU A 24 2.51 13.35 14.46
CA GLU A 24 2.16 14.73 14.16
C GLU A 24 3.11 15.32 13.08
N GLU A 25 4.35 14.85 13.05
CA GLU A 25 5.39 15.28 12.11
C GLU A 25 5.50 14.38 10.87
N LEU A 26 4.81 13.23 10.85
CA LEU A 26 4.87 12.25 9.75
C LEU A 26 4.55 12.89 8.39
N ALA A 27 3.53 13.74 8.33
CA ALA A 27 3.17 14.43 7.10
C ALA A 27 4.29 15.36 6.61
N GLY A 28 4.99 16.03 7.54
CA GLY A 28 6.15 16.87 7.25
C GLY A 28 7.36 16.07 6.79
N ALA A 29 7.68 14.95 7.45
CA ALA A 29 8.79 14.07 7.05
C ALA A 29 8.56 13.44 5.67
N VAL A 30 7.34 12.96 5.40
CA VAL A 30 6.95 12.45 4.07
C VAL A 30 7.02 13.55 3.02
N ALA A 31 6.60 14.78 3.35
CA ALA A 31 6.70 15.92 2.45
C ALA A 31 8.17 16.26 2.13
N LEU A 32 9.06 16.27 3.14
CA LEU A 32 10.48 16.53 2.97
C LEU A 32 11.15 15.47 2.06
N GLY A 33 10.84 14.19 2.29
CA GLY A 33 11.27 13.11 1.39
C GLY A 33 10.78 13.31 -0.05
N GLY A 34 9.53 13.72 -0.21
CA GLY A 34 8.95 14.07 -1.50
C GLY A 34 9.64 15.27 -2.17
N ILE A 35 10.02 16.30 -1.41
CA ILE A 35 10.78 17.45 -1.90
C ILE A 35 12.14 16.98 -2.43
N SER A 36 12.90 16.18 -1.66
CA SER A 36 14.20 15.66 -2.11
C SER A 36 14.12 14.90 -3.42
N VAL A 37 13.12 14.02 -3.59
CA VAL A 37 12.89 13.28 -4.84
C VAL A 37 12.53 14.21 -6.00
N ASN A 38 11.67 15.20 -5.76
CA ASN A 38 11.23 16.12 -6.81
C ASN A 38 12.32 17.13 -7.20
N VAL A 39 13.17 17.56 -6.26
CA VAL A 39 14.37 18.38 -6.53
C VAL A 39 15.36 17.59 -7.36
N ALA A 40 15.64 16.34 -6.98
CA ALA A 40 16.48 15.44 -7.78
C ALA A 40 15.90 15.25 -9.20
N ARG A 41 14.58 15.20 -9.35
CA ARG A 41 13.94 15.09 -10.67
C ARG A 41 13.99 16.37 -11.50
N ALA A 42 13.87 17.54 -10.86
CA ALA A 42 13.88 18.83 -11.54
C ALA A 42 15.30 19.25 -11.96
N VAL A 43 16.28 19.05 -11.08
CA VAL A 43 17.66 19.55 -11.25
C VAL A 43 18.61 18.44 -11.71
N GLY A 44 18.33 17.19 -11.34
CA GLY A 44 19.21 16.05 -11.60
C GLY A 44 19.52 15.78 -13.07
N PRO A 45 18.57 15.84 -14.02
CA PRO A 45 18.88 15.65 -15.43
C PRO A 45 19.85 16.72 -15.99
N ALA A 46 19.71 17.97 -15.55
CA ALA A 46 20.58 19.07 -15.97
C ALA A 46 21.99 18.92 -15.40
N LEU A 47 22.10 18.70 -14.07
CA LEU A 47 23.39 18.45 -13.41
C LEU A 47 24.05 17.17 -13.91
N GLY A 48 23.28 16.10 -14.07
CA GLY A 48 23.77 14.82 -14.58
C GLY A 48 24.31 14.96 -16.00
N GLY A 49 23.60 15.67 -16.88
CA GLY A 49 24.07 15.96 -18.24
C GLY A 49 25.38 16.75 -18.25
N LEU A 50 25.49 17.80 -17.42
CA LEU A 50 26.71 18.60 -17.27
C LEU A 50 27.88 17.76 -16.74
N LEU A 51 27.66 16.96 -15.69
CA LEU A 51 28.70 16.12 -15.09
C LEU A 51 29.15 15.02 -16.05
N VAL A 52 28.23 14.38 -16.78
CA VAL A 52 28.60 13.39 -17.81
C VAL A 52 29.38 14.05 -18.94
N ALA A 53 29.01 15.26 -19.36
CA ALA A 53 29.73 15.98 -20.41
C ALA A 53 31.14 16.41 -19.96
N ALA A 54 31.31 16.82 -18.71
CA ALA A 54 32.59 17.32 -18.18
C ALA A 54 33.54 16.22 -17.71
N LEU A 55 33.02 15.19 -17.02
CA LEU A 55 33.82 14.17 -16.32
C LEU A 55 33.65 12.77 -16.91
N GLY A 56 32.62 12.53 -17.72
CA GLY A 56 32.26 11.20 -18.20
C GLY A 56 31.41 10.39 -17.21
N ALA A 57 30.72 9.37 -17.72
CA ALA A 57 29.73 8.61 -16.96
C ALA A 57 30.30 7.86 -15.75
N GLY A 58 31.54 7.37 -15.82
CA GLY A 58 32.17 6.60 -14.73
C GLY A 58 32.30 7.38 -13.42
N TRP A 59 32.72 8.64 -13.50
CA TRP A 59 32.85 9.51 -12.33
C TRP A 59 31.51 9.85 -11.70
N VAL A 60 30.46 10.00 -12.51
CA VAL A 60 29.09 10.22 -12.00
C VAL A 60 28.61 9.02 -11.18
N PHE A 61 28.87 7.79 -11.64
CA PHE A 61 28.55 6.59 -10.86
C PHE A 61 29.38 6.47 -9.58
N LEU A 62 30.66 6.85 -9.61
CA LEU A 62 31.54 6.80 -8.45
C LEU A 62 31.15 7.83 -7.38
N LEU A 63 30.80 9.05 -7.79
CA LEU A 63 30.23 10.07 -6.89
C LEU A 63 28.91 9.60 -6.27
N ASN A 64 28.04 8.97 -7.08
CA ASN A 64 26.81 8.38 -6.58
C ASN A 64 27.09 7.28 -5.53
N ALA A 65 28.04 6.37 -5.79
CA ALA A 65 28.44 5.33 -4.85
C ALA A 65 29.03 5.92 -3.55
N ALA A 66 29.89 6.94 -3.66
CA ALA A 66 30.47 7.63 -2.51
C ALA A 66 29.39 8.28 -1.62
N SER A 67 28.32 8.82 -2.21
CA SER A 67 27.21 9.42 -1.44
C SER A 67 26.50 8.41 -0.52
N PHE A 68 26.45 7.13 -0.91
CA PHE A 68 25.85 6.07 -0.08
C PHE A 68 26.72 5.71 1.13
N LEU A 69 28.04 5.96 1.13
CA LEU A 69 28.88 5.73 2.32
C LEU A 69 28.41 6.57 3.50
N GLY A 70 27.98 7.82 3.26
CA GLY A 70 27.43 8.68 4.32
C GLY A 70 26.21 8.05 4.99
N VAL A 71 25.28 7.50 4.19
CA VAL A 71 24.09 6.81 4.69
C VAL A 71 24.47 5.57 5.50
N VAL A 72 25.45 4.77 5.02
CA VAL A 72 25.95 3.59 5.74
C VAL A 72 26.53 3.98 7.10
N VAL A 73 27.31 5.06 7.18
CA VAL A 73 27.87 5.54 8.45
C VAL A 73 26.78 5.98 9.43
N VAL A 74 25.75 6.69 8.94
CA VAL A 74 24.61 7.11 9.77
C VAL A 74 23.85 5.90 10.30
N LEU A 75 23.52 4.93 9.44
CA LEU A 75 22.82 3.71 9.84
C LEU A 75 23.65 2.84 10.79
N ALA A 76 24.97 2.75 10.58
CA ALA A 76 25.87 1.99 11.46
C ALA A 76 25.97 2.58 12.87
N ARG A 77 25.78 3.90 13.02
CA ARG A 77 25.79 4.59 14.32
C ARG A 77 24.40 4.72 14.94
N TRP A 78 23.35 4.38 14.21
CA TRP A 78 21.99 4.54 14.68
C TRP A 78 21.60 3.44 15.66
N GLN A 79 21.30 3.81 16.89
CA GLN A 79 20.75 2.90 17.90
C GLN A 79 19.23 2.96 17.84
N ARG A 80 18.63 1.92 17.26
CA ARG A 80 17.18 1.77 17.19
C ARG A 80 16.65 1.21 18.52
N GLU A 81 15.81 1.96 19.21
CA GLU A 81 14.97 1.41 20.27
C GLU A 81 13.86 0.55 19.63
N VAL A 82 14.07 -0.76 19.61
CA VAL A 82 13.06 -1.71 19.12
C VAL A 82 12.12 -2.04 20.27
N PRO A 83 10.80 -1.78 20.15
CA PRO A 83 9.84 -2.27 21.14
C PRO A 83 9.99 -3.78 21.27
N ARG A 84 10.21 -4.27 22.49
CA ARG A 84 10.36 -5.71 22.75
C ARG A 84 9.06 -6.42 22.36
N SER A 85 9.06 -7.13 21.23
CA SER A 85 7.99 -8.10 20.94
C SER A 85 8.06 -9.22 21.98
N ARG A 86 6.90 -9.66 22.46
CA ARG A 86 6.79 -10.78 23.41
C ARG A 86 6.94 -12.13 22.72
N LEU A 87 6.91 -12.17 21.39
CA LEU A 87 6.99 -13.37 20.57
C LEU A 87 8.30 -13.45 19.80
N PRO A 88 8.78 -14.66 19.47
CA PRO A 88 9.94 -14.87 18.60
C PRO A 88 9.77 -14.16 17.24
N PRO A 89 10.87 -13.60 16.67
CA PRO A 89 10.86 -13.02 15.33
C PRO A 89 10.29 -13.98 14.28
N GLU A 90 9.57 -13.44 13.31
CA GLU A 90 9.14 -14.21 12.15
C GLU A 90 10.33 -14.56 11.26
N ASP A 91 10.35 -15.79 10.76
CA ASP A 91 11.24 -16.19 9.67
C ASP A 91 10.88 -15.42 8.40
N VAL A 92 11.86 -15.22 7.52
CA VAL A 92 11.65 -14.41 6.30
C VAL A 92 10.54 -14.99 5.40
N PRO A 93 10.47 -16.31 5.12
CA PRO A 93 9.38 -16.90 4.37
C PRO A 93 8.01 -16.72 5.04
N GLY A 94 7.90 -16.99 6.34
CA GLY A 94 6.68 -16.80 7.12
C GLY A 94 6.17 -15.36 7.08
N ALA A 95 7.06 -14.38 7.28
CA ALA A 95 6.74 -12.96 7.21
C ALA A 95 6.28 -12.51 5.81
N MET A 96 6.89 -13.03 4.74
CA MET A 96 6.49 -12.74 3.36
C MET A 96 5.10 -13.31 3.05
N ARG A 97 4.83 -14.54 3.47
CA ARG A 97 3.51 -15.18 3.34
C ARG A 97 2.45 -14.41 4.12
N ALA A 98 2.77 -13.93 5.33
CA ALA A 98 1.89 -13.08 6.11
C ALA A 98 1.58 -11.75 5.39
N GLY A 99 2.60 -11.15 4.75
CA GLY A 99 2.44 -9.98 3.88
C GLY A 99 1.48 -10.19 2.72
N VAL A 100 1.67 -11.26 1.94
CA VAL A 100 0.79 -11.61 0.82
C VAL A 100 -0.63 -11.91 1.30
N ARG A 101 -0.76 -12.64 2.41
CA ARG A 101 -2.07 -12.96 3.02
C ARG A 101 -2.80 -11.70 3.46
N TYR A 102 -2.10 -10.75 4.07
CA TYR A 102 -2.66 -9.46 4.46
C TYR A 102 -3.20 -8.72 3.23
N VAL A 103 -2.38 -8.58 2.18
CA VAL A 103 -2.79 -7.88 0.95
C VAL A 103 -4.04 -8.53 0.36
N ARG A 104 -4.08 -9.86 0.26
CA ARG A 104 -5.19 -10.62 -0.33
C ARG A 104 -6.52 -10.45 0.39
N HIS A 105 -6.52 -10.19 1.69
CA HIS A 105 -7.75 -10.13 2.49
C HIS A 105 -8.07 -8.71 3.01
N SER A 106 -7.18 -7.74 2.78
CA SER A 106 -7.40 -6.33 3.15
C SER A 106 -8.15 -5.59 2.04
N ALA A 107 -9.48 -5.53 2.17
CA ALA A 107 -10.34 -4.76 1.27
C ALA A 107 -9.93 -3.26 1.16
N PRO A 108 -9.57 -2.56 2.26
CA PRO A 108 -9.04 -1.20 2.19
C PRO A 108 -7.78 -1.09 1.33
N PHE A 109 -6.85 -2.04 1.43
CA PHE A 109 -5.62 -2.03 0.66
C PHE A 109 -5.89 -2.31 -0.83
N HIS A 110 -6.81 -3.21 -1.15
CA HIS A 110 -7.26 -3.43 -2.53
C HIS A 110 -7.83 -2.15 -3.18
N ALA A 111 -8.56 -1.32 -2.42
CA ALA A 111 -9.06 -0.05 -2.93
C ALA A 111 -7.92 0.89 -3.35
N VAL A 112 -6.84 0.95 -2.56
CA VAL A 112 -5.64 1.72 -2.88
C VAL A 112 -4.92 1.17 -4.11
N LEU A 113 -4.74 -0.15 -4.21
CA LEU A 113 -4.12 -0.80 -5.38
C LEU A 113 -4.91 -0.53 -6.67
N ALA A 114 -6.23 -0.68 -6.62
CA ALA A 114 -7.12 -0.43 -7.76
C ALA A 114 -7.07 1.03 -8.21
N ARG A 115 -7.13 1.99 -7.26
CA ARG A 115 -7.01 3.43 -7.56
C ARG A 115 -5.65 3.79 -8.12
N THR A 116 -4.59 3.17 -7.62
CA THR A 116 -3.23 3.37 -8.11
C THR A 116 -3.09 2.87 -9.55
N ALA A 117 -3.53 1.65 -9.84
CA ALA A 117 -3.48 1.11 -11.20
C ALA A 117 -4.33 1.93 -12.18
N ALA A 118 -5.55 2.32 -11.78
CA ALA A 118 -6.45 3.13 -12.60
C ALA A 118 -5.88 4.52 -12.95
N PHE A 119 -5.04 5.08 -12.08
CA PHE A 119 -4.34 6.34 -12.35
C PHE A 119 -3.03 6.13 -13.12
N VAL A 120 -2.19 5.18 -12.70
CA VAL A 120 -0.79 5.08 -13.15
C VAL A 120 -0.69 4.44 -14.53
N VAL A 121 -1.47 3.40 -14.84
CA VAL A 121 -1.43 2.76 -16.17
C VAL A 121 -1.71 3.80 -17.25
N PRO A 122 -2.79 4.61 -17.17
CA PRO A 122 -3.05 5.60 -18.21
C PRO A 122 -2.12 6.83 -18.12
N ALA A 123 -1.79 7.31 -16.92
CA ALA A 123 -0.90 8.46 -16.75
C ALA A 123 0.54 8.18 -17.22
N SER A 124 0.96 6.91 -17.28
CA SER A 124 2.27 6.52 -17.81
C SER A 124 2.46 6.89 -19.28
N ALA A 125 1.38 7.11 -20.05
CA ALA A 125 1.44 7.57 -21.44
C ALA A 125 2.30 8.84 -21.57
N LEU A 126 2.08 9.80 -20.67
CA LEU A 126 2.84 11.04 -20.65
C LEU A 126 4.32 10.76 -20.36
N TRP A 127 4.63 9.96 -19.35
CA TRP A 127 6.01 9.61 -18.99
C TRP A 127 6.77 8.87 -20.10
N ALA A 128 6.12 7.87 -20.71
CA ALA A 128 6.72 7.01 -21.72
C ALA A 128 6.96 7.76 -23.04
N LEU A 129 6.04 8.64 -23.41
CA LEU A 129 6.04 9.30 -24.72
C LEU A 129 6.65 10.71 -24.69
N LEU A 130 6.82 11.34 -23.53
CA LEU A 130 7.35 12.70 -23.42
C LEU A 130 8.71 12.92 -24.12
N PRO A 131 9.70 12.01 -24.02
CA PRO A 131 10.96 12.19 -24.74
C PRO A 131 10.75 12.17 -26.26
N LEU A 132 9.86 11.31 -26.74
CA LEU A 132 9.54 11.18 -28.16
C LEU A 132 8.76 12.40 -28.65
N PHE A 133 7.81 12.89 -27.86
CA PHE A 133 7.06 14.12 -28.11
C PHE A 133 7.98 15.34 -28.18
N ALA A 134 8.90 15.50 -27.21
CA ALA A 134 9.84 16.60 -27.18
C ALA A 134 10.72 16.62 -28.45
N ARG A 135 11.24 15.45 -28.85
CA ARG A 135 12.14 15.34 -30.00
C ARG A 135 11.40 15.41 -31.35
N ARG A 136 10.36 14.62 -31.54
CA ARG A 136 9.64 14.48 -32.83
C ARG A 136 8.51 15.49 -33.02
N GLY A 137 7.83 15.87 -31.94
CA GLY A 137 6.70 16.80 -31.98
C GLY A 137 7.12 18.27 -31.90
N LEU A 138 8.08 18.59 -31.03
CA LEU A 138 8.54 19.98 -30.80
C LEU A 138 9.92 20.29 -31.39
N GLY A 139 10.62 19.30 -31.96
CA GLY A 139 11.96 19.48 -32.51
C GLY A 139 13.03 19.82 -31.47
N LEU A 140 12.80 19.51 -30.19
CA LEU A 140 13.71 19.87 -29.10
C LEU A 140 14.89 18.91 -29.00
N SER A 141 16.03 19.44 -28.56
CA SER A 141 17.21 18.67 -28.18
C SER A 141 17.04 18.03 -26.80
N ALA A 142 18.05 17.26 -26.36
CA ALA A 142 18.10 16.70 -25.00
C ALA A 142 17.97 17.78 -23.90
N ALA A 143 18.52 18.98 -24.14
CA ALA A 143 18.38 20.11 -23.23
C ALA A 143 16.91 20.59 -23.13
N GLY A 144 16.21 20.68 -24.27
CA GLY A 144 14.80 21.04 -24.29
C GLY A 144 13.90 20.00 -23.61
N TYR A 145 14.19 18.71 -23.77
CA TYR A 145 13.53 17.65 -22.99
C TYR A 145 13.79 17.80 -21.49
N GLY A 146 15.04 18.08 -21.09
CA GLY A 146 15.40 18.35 -19.71
C GLY A 146 14.64 19.52 -19.11
N LEU A 147 14.42 20.61 -19.87
CA LEU A 147 13.60 21.74 -19.45
C LEU A 147 12.13 21.36 -19.23
N LEU A 148 11.53 20.61 -20.15
CA LEU A 148 10.15 20.12 -20.01
C LEU A 148 9.98 19.22 -18.78
N LEU A 149 10.94 18.32 -18.55
CA LEU A 149 10.97 17.49 -17.35
C LEU A 149 11.18 18.34 -16.08
N GLY A 150 12.00 19.39 -16.18
CA GLY A 150 12.18 20.41 -15.14
C GLY A 150 10.86 21.12 -14.80
N CYS A 151 10.06 21.53 -15.78
CA CYS A 151 8.74 22.11 -15.56
C CYS A 151 7.81 21.15 -14.80
N LEU A 152 7.76 19.88 -15.22
CA LEU A 152 7.00 18.83 -14.51
C LEU A 152 7.47 18.65 -13.06
N GLY A 153 8.79 18.65 -12.85
CA GLY A 153 9.41 18.58 -11.51
C GLY A 153 9.07 19.78 -10.63
N ALA A 154 9.24 21.00 -11.15
CA ALA A 154 8.90 22.25 -10.46
C ALA A 154 7.42 22.31 -10.08
N GLY A 155 6.55 21.87 -10.98
CA GLY A 155 5.13 21.69 -10.73
C GLY A 155 4.86 20.74 -9.57
N ALA A 156 5.53 19.59 -9.53
CA ALA A 156 5.39 18.65 -8.42
C ALA A 156 5.84 19.25 -7.07
N ILE A 157 6.92 20.05 -7.04
CA ILE A 157 7.36 20.75 -5.82
C ILE A 157 6.31 21.76 -5.36
N ALA A 158 5.81 22.60 -6.27
CA ALA A 158 4.76 23.56 -5.97
C ALA A 158 3.48 22.86 -5.48
N GLY A 159 3.11 21.75 -6.12
CA GLY A 159 2.00 20.91 -5.73
C GLY A 159 2.16 20.36 -4.32
N ALA A 160 3.35 19.85 -3.97
CA ALA A 160 3.66 19.37 -2.62
C ALA A 160 3.53 20.47 -1.55
N ALA A 161 3.97 21.70 -1.86
CA ALA A 161 3.88 22.84 -0.93
C ALA A 161 2.44 23.30 -0.67
N ILE A 162 1.55 23.19 -1.66
CA ILE A 162 0.15 23.63 -1.56
C ILE A 162 -0.75 22.49 -1.04
N LEU A 163 -0.34 21.23 -1.22
CA LEU A 163 -1.11 20.04 -0.89
C LEU A 163 -1.69 20.00 0.53
N PRO A 164 -0.97 20.40 1.61
CA PRO A 164 -1.53 20.39 2.96
C PRO A 164 -2.79 21.26 3.09
N ARG A 165 -2.75 22.48 2.52
CA ARG A 165 -3.90 23.42 2.52
C ARG A 165 -5.08 22.89 1.72
N ILE A 166 -4.83 22.14 0.65
CA ILE A 166 -5.89 21.53 -0.14
C ILE A 166 -6.53 20.36 0.62
N ARG A 167 -5.73 19.57 1.35
CA ARG A 167 -6.21 18.44 2.17
C ARG A 167 -7.13 18.87 3.30
N GLU A 168 -7.00 20.09 3.82
CA GLU A 168 -7.93 20.66 4.79
C GLU A 168 -9.34 20.87 4.20
N ARG A 169 -9.45 21.05 2.88
CA ARG A 169 -10.71 21.40 2.20
C ARG A 169 -11.33 20.25 1.41
N LEU A 170 -10.51 19.29 0.97
CA LEU A 170 -10.92 18.18 0.11
C LEU A 170 -10.63 16.84 0.76
N THR A 171 -11.63 15.94 0.74
CA THR A 171 -11.44 14.52 1.05
C THR A 171 -10.43 13.86 0.10
N SER A 172 -9.72 12.83 0.54
CA SER A 172 -8.78 12.04 -0.27
C SER A 172 -9.35 11.60 -1.62
N ASP A 173 -10.61 11.15 -1.66
CA ASP A 173 -11.29 10.75 -2.90
C ASP A 173 -11.42 11.90 -3.91
N ARG A 174 -11.89 13.07 -3.46
CA ARG A 174 -12.04 14.27 -4.29
C ARG A 174 -10.69 14.79 -4.76
N LEU A 175 -9.67 14.72 -3.92
CA LEU A 175 -8.31 15.15 -4.24
C LEU A 175 -7.70 14.29 -5.36
N VAL A 176 -7.82 12.97 -5.25
CA VAL A 176 -7.36 12.04 -6.30
C VAL A 176 -8.16 12.24 -7.58
N LEU A 177 -9.48 12.41 -7.50
CA LEU A 177 -10.33 12.66 -8.67
C LEU A 177 -9.96 13.98 -9.37
N ALA A 178 -9.82 15.07 -8.63
CA ALA A 178 -9.43 16.37 -9.17
C ALA A 178 -8.03 16.32 -9.79
N GLY A 179 -7.06 15.71 -9.09
CA GLY A 179 -5.72 15.48 -9.64
C GLY A 179 -5.75 14.66 -10.93
N THR A 180 -6.58 13.61 -10.98
CA THR A 180 -6.73 12.78 -12.18
C THR A 180 -7.34 13.57 -13.35
N ALA A 181 -8.39 14.35 -13.10
CA ALA A 181 -9.03 15.17 -14.11
C ALA A 181 -8.08 16.25 -14.66
N VAL A 182 -7.34 16.93 -13.79
CA VAL A 182 -6.35 17.94 -14.19
C VAL A 182 -5.21 17.28 -14.98
N PHE A 183 -4.69 16.14 -14.53
CA PHE A 183 -3.63 15.44 -15.25
C PHE A 183 -4.08 14.94 -16.62
N ALA A 184 -5.33 14.46 -16.75
CA ALA A 184 -5.92 14.09 -18.02
C ALA A 184 -6.06 15.30 -18.97
N ALA A 185 -6.58 16.42 -18.47
CA ALA A 185 -6.71 17.66 -19.24
C ALA A 185 -5.33 18.16 -19.72
N VAL A 186 -4.32 18.13 -18.85
CA VAL A 186 -2.94 18.46 -19.21
C VAL A 186 -2.40 17.51 -20.27
N SER A 187 -2.61 16.19 -20.12
CA SER A 187 -2.11 15.20 -21.08
C SER A 187 -2.71 15.43 -22.48
N ALA A 188 -4.01 15.74 -22.55
CA ALA A 188 -4.68 16.12 -23.80
C ALA A 188 -4.18 17.46 -24.35
N ALA A 189 -3.95 18.46 -23.49
CA ALA A 189 -3.42 19.76 -23.90
C ALA A 189 -1.99 19.65 -24.45
N VAL A 190 -1.13 18.84 -23.83
CA VAL A 190 0.22 18.55 -24.29
C VAL A 190 0.19 17.85 -25.65
N ALA A 191 -0.75 16.92 -25.87
CA ALA A 191 -0.91 16.25 -27.16
C ALA A 191 -1.14 17.23 -28.33
N LEU A 192 -1.79 18.37 -28.05
CA LEU A 192 -2.11 19.40 -29.03
C LEU A 192 -1.11 20.57 -29.03
N ALA A 193 -0.13 20.57 -28.13
CA ALA A 193 0.80 21.68 -27.96
C ALA A 193 1.76 21.78 -29.15
N ARG A 194 1.75 22.94 -29.83
CA ARG A 194 2.63 23.24 -30.96
C ARG A 194 3.91 23.99 -30.58
N GLY A 195 4.09 24.29 -29.30
CA GLY A 195 5.22 25.08 -28.81
C GLY A 195 5.69 24.68 -27.42
N PRO A 196 6.98 24.87 -27.11
CA PRO A 196 7.59 24.43 -25.85
C PRO A 196 7.05 25.17 -24.62
N LEU A 197 6.59 26.41 -24.77
CA LEU A 197 6.03 27.18 -23.65
C LEU A 197 4.68 26.62 -23.19
N ILE A 198 3.79 26.28 -24.13
CA ILE A 198 2.48 25.68 -23.83
C ILE A 198 2.69 24.29 -23.22
N ALA A 199 3.59 23.49 -23.80
CA ALA A 199 3.95 22.19 -23.27
C ALA A 199 4.56 22.30 -21.85
N GLY A 200 5.48 23.23 -21.62
CA GLY A 200 6.11 23.47 -20.32
C GLY A 200 5.12 23.92 -19.26
N GLY A 201 4.24 24.89 -19.58
CA GLY A 201 3.18 25.34 -18.67
C GLY A 201 2.17 24.23 -18.35
N GLY A 202 1.77 23.45 -19.36
CA GLY A 202 0.94 22.27 -19.16
C GLY A 202 1.60 21.26 -18.23
N LEU A 203 2.87 20.90 -18.49
CA LEU A 203 3.63 19.96 -17.66
C LEU A 203 3.83 20.47 -16.23
N PHE A 204 3.99 21.78 -16.01
CA PHE A 204 4.00 22.34 -14.65
C PHE A 204 2.69 22.05 -13.90
N ILE A 205 1.54 22.26 -14.54
CA ILE A 205 0.23 21.92 -13.95
C ILE A 205 0.08 20.40 -13.78
N GLY A 206 0.54 19.62 -14.75
CA GLY A 206 0.56 18.16 -14.68
C GLY A 206 1.41 17.65 -13.52
N GLY A 207 2.51 18.31 -13.21
CA GLY A 207 3.38 17.98 -12.08
C GLY A 207 2.67 18.16 -10.75
N MET A 208 1.95 19.27 -10.58
CA MET A 208 1.13 19.53 -9.40
C MET A 208 0.06 18.44 -9.22
N ALA A 209 -0.66 18.12 -10.30
CA ALA A 209 -1.72 17.12 -10.30
C ALA A 209 -1.21 15.71 -10.00
N TRP A 210 -0.10 15.31 -10.64
CA TRP A 210 0.58 14.04 -10.38
C TRP A 210 1.00 13.92 -8.92
N MET A 211 1.66 14.94 -8.38
CA MET A 211 2.12 14.93 -6.99
C MET A 211 0.95 14.83 -6.01
N GLY A 212 -0.13 15.60 -6.24
CA GLY A 212 -1.32 15.57 -5.40
C GLY A 212 -1.99 14.19 -5.38
N ALA A 213 -2.16 13.57 -6.55
CA ALA A 213 -2.76 12.24 -6.66
C ALA A 213 -1.85 11.16 -6.02
N MET A 214 -0.58 11.12 -6.39
CA MET A 214 0.37 10.11 -5.90
C MET A 214 0.63 10.23 -4.40
N SER A 215 0.83 11.43 -3.87
CA SER A 215 1.02 11.61 -2.43
C SER A 215 -0.21 11.15 -1.65
N THR A 216 -1.41 11.39 -2.16
CA THR A 216 -2.66 10.98 -1.50
C THR A 216 -2.84 9.46 -1.52
N LEU A 217 -2.53 8.82 -2.65
CA LEU A 217 -2.55 7.35 -2.76
C LEU A 217 -1.48 6.69 -1.87
N SER A 218 -0.28 7.26 -1.79
CA SER A 218 0.78 6.76 -0.90
C SER A 218 0.40 6.88 0.58
N VAL A 219 -0.17 8.01 0.99
CA VAL A 219 -0.66 8.19 2.38
C VAL A 219 -1.81 7.22 2.67
N ALA A 220 -2.75 7.03 1.74
CA ALA A 220 -3.81 6.04 1.89
C ALA A 220 -3.26 4.62 2.05
N ALA A 221 -2.24 4.23 1.26
CA ALA A 221 -1.56 2.94 1.40
C ALA A 221 -0.99 2.78 2.81
N GLN A 222 -0.26 3.79 3.31
CA GLN A 222 0.35 3.72 4.65
C GLN A 222 -0.70 3.65 5.77
N ASN A 223 -1.80 4.38 5.63
CA ASN A 223 -2.87 4.41 6.63
C ASN A 223 -3.69 3.13 6.70
N THR A 224 -3.71 2.33 5.63
CA THR A 224 -4.42 1.05 5.62
C THR A 224 -3.63 -0.09 6.22
N VAL A 225 -2.31 0.05 6.42
CA VAL A 225 -1.43 -1.07 6.73
C VAL A 225 -0.91 -1.02 8.18
N PRO A 226 -1.19 -2.04 9.01
CA PRO A 226 -0.66 -2.16 10.36
C PRO A 226 0.87 -2.26 10.41
N ALA A 227 1.46 -1.88 11.54
CA ALA A 227 2.93 -1.85 11.71
C ALA A 227 3.59 -3.22 11.46
N TRP A 228 2.98 -4.32 11.92
CA TRP A 228 3.54 -5.67 11.83
C TRP A 228 3.77 -6.15 10.38
N VAL A 229 3.02 -5.60 9.41
CA VAL A 229 3.10 -5.99 7.98
C VAL A 229 3.50 -4.85 7.04
N ARG A 230 3.76 -3.65 7.60
CA ARG A 230 3.95 -2.40 6.85
C ARG A 230 4.92 -2.53 5.68
N ALA A 231 6.15 -2.94 5.93
CA ALA A 231 7.18 -3.04 4.88
C ALA A 231 6.76 -3.98 3.74
N ARG A 232 6.12 -5.11 4.07
CA ARG A 232 5.77 -6.15 3.10
C ARG A 232 4.59 -5.73 2.24
N ALA A 233 3.53 -5.19 2.84
CA ALA A 233 2.39 -4.72 2.06
C ALA A 233 2.74 -3.48 1.22
N LEU A 234 3.54 -2.54 1.77
CA LEU A 234 4.01 -1.39 0.98
C LEU A 234 4.93 -1.82 -0.18
N ALA A 235 5.71 -2.88 -0.04
CA ALA A 235 6.46 -3.46 -1.16
C ALA A 235 5.53 -3.95 -2.28
N VAL A 236 4.39 -4.56 -1.94
CA VAL A 236 3.37 -4.94 -2.94
C VAL A 236 2.73 -3.70 -3.57
N GLY A 237 2.48 -2.65 -2.79
CA GLY A 237 2.02 -1.36 -3.31
C GLY A 237 3.00 -0.72 -4.29
N LEU A 238 4.30 -0.74 -3.98
CA LEU A 238 5.38 -0.31 -4.87
C LEU A 238 5.48 -1.15 -6.12
N LEU A 239 5.35 -2.47 -5.99
CA LEU A 239 5.32 -3.39 -7.14
C LEU A 239 4.13 -3.07 -8.05
N ALA A 240 2.95 -2.82 -7.48
CA ALA A 240 1.77 -2.43 -8.26
C ALA A 240 1.97 -1.08 -8.96
N LEU A 241 2.57 -0.09 -8.29
CA LEU A 241 2.90 1.21 -8.87
C LEU A 241 3.87 1.08 -10.05
N GLN A 242 5.03 0.45 -9.82
CA GLN A 242 6.07 0.29 -10.84
C GLN A 242 5.63 -0.66 -11.96
N GLY A 243 4.91 -1.73 -11.62
CA GLY A 243 4.32 -2.66 -12.57
C GLY A 243 3.28 -1.98 -13.46
N SER A 244 2.40 -1.15 -12.88
CA SER A 244 1.45 -0.34 -13.65
C SER A 244 2.16 0.63 -14.60
N MET A 245 3.25 1.25 -14.16
CA MET A 245 4.04 2.15 -14.99
C MET A 245 4.73 1.40 -16.14
N ALA A 246 5.30 0.22 -15.88
CA ALA A 246 5.94 -0.61 -16.91
C ALA A 246 4.93 -1.13 -17.95
N VAL A 247 3.83 -1.72 -17.49
CA VAL A 247 2.75 -2.24 -18.35
C VAL A 247 2.13 -1.10 -19.16
N GLY A 248 1.83 0.03 -18.53
CA GLY A 248 1.30 1.20 -19.22
C GLY A 248 2.29 1.78 -20.24
N SER A 249 3.59 1.87 -19.91
CA SER A 249 4.60 2.38 -20.84
C SER A 249 4.71 1.49 -22.09
N LEU A 250 4.65 0.16 -21.93
CA LEU A 250 4.60 -0.78 -23.05
C LEU A 250 3.33 -0.59 -23.88
N LEU A 251 2.16 -0.53 -23.22
CA LEU A 251 0.87 -0.32 -23.87
C LEU A 251 0.87 0.95 -24.72
N TRP A 252 1.26 2.09 -24.15
CA TRP A 252 1.24 3.38 -24.84
C TRP A 252 2.34 3.50 -25.90
N GLY A 253 3.47 2.83 -25.71
CA GLY A 253 4.50 2.69 -26.75
C GLY A 253 3.98 1.97 -27.99
N VAL A 254 3.25 0.85 -27.81
CA VAL A 254 2.60 0.12 -28.90
C VAL A 254 1.54 0.98 -29.58
N VAL A 255 0.65 1.61 -28.80
CA VAL A 255 -0.38 2.51 -29.36
C VAL A 255 0.25 3.62 -30.19
N ALA A 256 1.26 4.33 -29.66
CA ALA A 256 1.93 5.41 -30.37
C ALA A 256 2.70 4.96 -31.62
N THR A 257 3.07 3.68 -31.71
CA THR A 257 3.73 3.11 -32.90
C THR A 257 2.75 2.82 -34.03
N HIS A 258 1.51 2.42 -33.70
CA HIS A 258 0.48 2.08 -34.68
C HIS A 258 -0.43 3.26 -35.06
N SER A 259 -0.49 4.31 -34.24
CA SER A 259 -1.18 5.56 -34.55
C SER A 259 -0.18 6.71 -34.60
N ASP A 260 -0.17 7.54 -33.57
CA ASP A 260 0.78 8.62 -33.36
C ASP A 260 0.85 8.99 -31.86
N ILE A 261 1.77 9.88 -31.52
CA ILE A 261 1.98 10.32 -30.13
C ILE A 261 0.77 11.10 -29.60
N PRO A 262 0.18 12.06 -30.33
CA PRO A 262 -0.99 12.79 -29.86
C PRO A 262 -2.19 11.88 -29.56
N THR A 263 -2.50 10.93 -30.44
CA THR A 263 -3.62 9.99 -30.25
C THR A 263 -3.40 9.12 -29.01
N ALA A 264 -2.17 8.63 -28.80
CA ALA A 264 -1.83 7.85 -27.61
C ALA A 264 -2.01 8.67 -26.31
N LEU A 265 -1.60 9.94 -26.30
CA LEU A 265 -1.77 10.84 -25.15
C LEU A 265 -3.25 11.17 -24.87
N VAL A 266 -4.04 11.43 -25.91
CA VAL A 266 -5.49 11.69 -25.77
C VAL A 266 -6.23 10.43 -25.33
N ALA A 267 -5.90 9.26 -25.88
CA ALA A 267 -6.46 7.98 -25.44
C ALA A 267 -6.10 7.68 -23.97
N GLY A 268 -4.86 7.97 -23.55
CA GLY A 268 -4.43 7.89 -22.16
C GLY A 268 -5.23 8.83 -21.24
N ALA A 269 -5.45 10.08 -21.67
CA ALA A 269 -6.28 11.04 -20.96
C ALA A 269 -7.75 10.58 -20.83
N ALA A 270 -8.33 10.03 -21.89
CA ALA A 270 -9.68 9.46 -21.84
C ALA A 270 -9.74 8.27 -20.85
N LEU A 271 -8.76 7.37 -20.91
CA LEU A 271 -8.69 6.22 -20.00
C LEU A 271 -8.48 6.64 -18.54
N LEU A 272 -7.77 7.74 -18.26
CA LEU A 272 -7.68 8.31 -16.91
C LEU A 272 -9.06 8.68 -16.37
N LEU A 273 -9.89 9.36 -17.17
CA LEU A 273 -11.22 9.80 -16.74
C LEU A 273 -12.16 8.61 -16.53
N VAL A 274 -12.15 7.63 -17.45
CA VAL A 274 -12.90 6.38 -17.31
C VAL A 274 -12.44 5.60 -16.07
N GLY A 275 -11.13 5.48 -15.86
CA GLY A 275 -10.54 4.84 -14.68
C GLY A 275 -10.91 5.55 -13.38
N ALA A 276 -10.95 6.88 -13.37
CA ALA A 276 -11.36 7.67 -12.22
C ALA A 276 -12.83 7.44 -11.85
N VAL A 277 -13.72 7.32 -12.83
CA VAL A 277 -15.15 7.01 -12.60
C VAL A 277 -15.32 5.55 -12.15
N ALA A 278 -14.71 4.60 -12.86
CA ALA A 278 -14.82 3.17 -12.56
C ALA A 278 -14.25 2.80 -11.18
N SER A 279 -13.24 3.55 -10.72
CA SER A 279 -12.62 3.34 -9.41
C SER A 279 -13.35 4.03 -8.24
N ARG A 280 -14.43 4.81 -8.49
CA ARG A 280 -15.22 5.45 -7.41
C ARG A 280 -15.79 4.46 -6.39
N ARG A 281 -16.08 3.23 -6.81
CA ARG A 281 -16.55 2.14 -5.92
C ARG A 281 -15.51 1.73 -4.86
N PHE A 282 -14.24 2.03 -5.11
CA PHE A 282 -13.14 1.84 -4.17
C PHE A 282 -12.90 3.15 -3.42
N ALA A 283 -13.64 3.36 -2.33
CA ALA A 283 -13.54 4.59 -1.54
C ALA A 283 -12.21 4.67 -0.78
N LEU A 284 -11.58 5.85 -0.80
CA LEU A 284 -10.36 6.16 -0.04
C LEU A 284 -10.66 6.99 1.22
N HIS A 285 -11.84 7.59 1.30
CA HIS A 285 -12.31 8.32 2.46
C HIS A 285 -12.56 7.37 3.64
N GLY A 286 -12.24 7.84 4.85
CA GLY A 286 -12.32 7.03 6.08
C GLY A 286 -11.07 6.20 6.37
N LEU A 287 -10.18 5.98 5.39
CA LEU A 287 -8.95 5.22 5.60
C LEU A 287 -7.98 5.90 6.59
N SER A 288 -8.05 7.22 6.71
CA SER A 288 -7.29 7.99 7.72
C SER A 288 -7.82 7.80 9.15
N ASN A 289 -9.04 7.27 9.31
CA ASN A 289 -9.69 7.12 10.61
C ASN A 289 -9.51 5.71 11.18
N LEU A 290 -8.86 4.81 10.45
CA LEU A 290 -8.60 3.43 10.90
C LEU A 290 -7.62 3.45 12.07
N ASP A 291 -8.04 2.92 13.22
CA ASP A 291 -7.13 2.71 14.34
C ASP A 291 -6.47 1.33 14.26
N LEU A 292 -5.34 1.29 13.56
CA LEU A 292 -4.57 0.06 13.32
C LEU A 292 -3.62 -0.31 14.45
N ARG A 293 -3.74 0.31 15.64
CA ARG A 293 -2.96 -0.07 16.81
C ARG A 293 -3.44 -1.43 17.34
N PRO A 294 -2.55 -2.28 17.88
CA PRO A 294 -2.96 -3.50 18.57
C PRO A 294 -3.96 -3.17 19.69
N ASP A 295 -5.05 -3.93 19.79
CA ASP A 295 -6.02 -3.74 20.88
C ASP A 295 -5.47 -4.33 22.20
N PRO A 296 -5.21 -3.52 23.24
CA PRO A 296 -4.65 -3.99 24.50
C PRO A 296 -5.60 -4.91 25.29
N ARG A 297 -6.89 -4.97 24.95
CA ARG A 297 -7.88 -5.83 25.62
C ARG A 297 -7.84 -7.28 25.14
N TRP A 298 -7.17 -7.54 24.01
CA TRP A 298 -7.00 -8.89 23.50
C TRP A 298 -5.80 -9.55 24.21
N SER A 299 -6.06 -10.17 25.35
CA SER A 299 -5.06 -10.92 26.10
C SER A 299 -4.75 -12.26 25.43
N LEU A 300 -3.52 -12.73 25.58
CA LEU A 300 -3.15 -14.09 25.15
C LEU A 300 -4.06 -15.10 25.89
N PRO A 301 -4.48 -16.17 25.22
CA PRO A 301 -5.33 -17.18 25.84
C PRO A 301 -4.61 -17.83 27.02
N GLU A 302 -5.28 -17.89 28.16
CA GLU A 302 -4.80 -18.67 29.31
C GLU A 302 -4.83 -20.15 28.94
N THR A 303 -3.69 -20.82 29.04
CA THR A 303 -3.54 -22.23 28.73
C THR A 303 -3.18 -22.99 29.99
N ALA A 304 -3.81 -24.15 30.17
CA ALA A 304 -3.58 -25.00 31.34
C ALA A 304 -2.20 -25.71 31.28
N CYS A 305 -1.57 -25.74 30.11
CA CYS A 305 -0.25 -26.32 29.88
C CYS A 305 0.60 -25.35 29.06
N GLN A 306 1.91 -25.44 29.23
CA GLN A 306 2.86 -24.74 28.39
C GLN A 306 2.93 -25.45 27.03
N LEU A 307 2.62 -24.71 25.97
CA LEU A 307 2.62 -25.22 24.60
C LEU A 307 3.84 -24.73 23.85
N ASP A 308 4.47 -25.61 23.08
CA ASP A 308 5.51 -25.25 22.14
C ASP A 308 4.91 -24.45 20.98
N GLY A 309 5.65 -23.45 20.50
CA GLY A 309 5.16 -22.53 19.46
C GLY A 309 4.80 -23.23 18.13
N ASP A 310 5.44 -24.35 17.83
CA ASP A 310 5.25 -25.08 16.57
C ASP A 310 4.10 -26.11 16.65
N GLU A 311 3.45 -26.26 17.80
CA GLU A 311 2.31 -27.16 17.93
C GLU A 311 1.12 -26.68 17.10
N GLY A 312 0.52 -27.59 16.33
CA GLY A 312 -0.64 -27.26 15.51
C GLY A 312 -0.97 -28.38 14.52
N PRO A 313 -1.98 -28.16 13.64
CA PRO A 313 -2.81 -26.96 13.53
C PRO A 313 -3.66 -26.66 14.78
N VAL A 314 -3.95 -25.38 15.03
CA VAL A 314 -4.81 -24.95 16.14
C VAL A 314 -6.21 -24.63 15.62
N LEU A 315 -7.20 -25.33 16.13
CA LEU A 315 -8.62 -25.11 15.91
C LEU A 315 -9.16 -24.20 17.01
N VAL A 316 -9.75 -23.08 16.61
CA VAL A 316 -10.40 -22.13 17.51
C VAL A 316 -11.89 -22.16 17.24
N THR A 317 -12.67 -22.30 18.30
CA THR A 317 -14.13 -22.32 18.22
C THR A 317 -14.70 -21.21 19.09
N LEU A 318 -15.63 -20.44 18.54
CA LEU A 318 -16.39 -19.41 19.24
C LEU A 318 -17.86 -19.77 19.18
N GLU A 319 -18.44 -20.02 20.35
CA GLU A 319 -19.85 -20.35 20.49
C GLU A 319 -20.69 -19.10 20.78
N TYR A 320 -21.72 -18.90 19.97
CA TYR A 320 -22.68 -17.81 20.06
C TYR A 320 -24.07 -18.38 20.37
N GLN A 321 -24.75 -17.75 21.33
CA GLN A 321 -26.16 -18.01 21.67
C GLN A 321 -27.03 -16.93 21.03
N VAL A 322 -27.64 -17.22 19.88
CA VAL A 322 -28.33 -16.27 19.00
C VAL A 322 -29.81 -16.64 18.90
N ASP A 323 -30.69 -15.63 18.88
CA ASP A 323 -32.10 -15.86 18.61
C ASP A 323 -32.30 -16.42 17.18
N PRO A 324 -33.12 -17.47 17.00
CA PRO A 324 -33.48 -17.95 15.67
C PRO A 324 -34.06 -16.87 14.75
N THR A 325 -34.76 -15.88 15.31
CA THR A 325 -35.33 -14.74 14.56
C THR A 325 -34.27 -13.74 14.08
N GLU A 326 -33.13 -13.64 14.77
CA GLU A 326 -32.03 -12.73 14.44
C GLU A 326 -30.89 -13.42 13.66
N SER A 327 -31.05 -14.72 13.34
CA SER A 327 -30.00 -15.56 12.77
C SER A 327 -29.46 -15.05 11.43
N GLU A 328 -30.29 -14.46 10.57
CA GLU A 328 -29.82 -13.89 9.29
C GLU A 328 -28.97 -12.64 9.48
N GLU A 329 -29.31 -11.79 10.46
CA GLU A 329 -28.54 -10.59 10.79
C GLU A 329 -27.22 -10.96 11.45
N PHE A 330 -27.24 -11.93 12.36
CA PHE A 330 -26.03 -12.52 12.93
C PHE A 330 -25.13 -13.09 11.85
N LEU A 331 -25.67 -13.90 10.92
CA LEU A 331 -24.91 -14.46 9.80
C LEU A 331 -24.26 -13.37 8.94
N ARG A 332 -24.98 -12.26 8.68
CA ARG A 332 -24.42 -11.10 7.98
C ARG A 332 -23.30 -10.43 8.78
N ALA A 333 -23.44 -10.30 10.09
CA ALA A 333 -22.44 -9.70 10.97
C ALA A 333 -21.17 -10.57 11.09
N VAL A 334 -21.33 -11.86 11.41
CA VAL A 334 -20.21 -12.79 11.62
C VAL A 334 -19.43 -13.06 10.32
N ARG A 335 -20.09 -13.07 9.15
CA ARG A 335 -19.39 -13.19 7.85
C ARG A 335 -18.45 -12.02 7.56
N ARG A 336 -18.67 -10.85 8.16
CA ARG A 336 -17.73 -9.72 8.07
C ARG A 336 -16.42 -9.97 8.82
N LEU A 337 -16.38 -10.96 9.72
CA LEU A 337 -15.16 -11.37 10.42
C LEU A 337 -14.25 -12.24 9.55
N GLU A 338 -14.78 -12.95 8.55
CA GLU A 338 -13.97 -13.87 7.73
C GLU A 338 -12.70 -13.21 7.14
N PRO A 339 -12.78 -12.03 6.48
CA PRO A 339 -11.59 -11.40 5.93
C PRO A 339 -10.58 -11.02 7.01
N VAL A 340 -11.04 -10.58 8.18
CA VAL A 340 -10.19 -10.22 9.33
C VAL A 340 -9.47 -11.46 9.87
N ARG A 341 -10.21 -12.55 10.12
CA ARG A 341 -9.64 -13.82 10.58
C ARG A 341 -8.58 -14.33 9.62
N ARG A 342 -8.86 -14.32 8.31
CA ARG A 342 -7.92 -14.76 7.26
C ARG A 342 -6.72 -13.84 7.12
N ARG A 343 -6.92 -12.53 7.20
CA ARG A 343 -5.85 -11.52 7.17
C ARG A 343 -4.83 -11.79 8.28
N ASP A 344 -5.31 -12.10 9.48
CA ASP A 344 -4.48 -12.19 10.69
C ASP A 344 -3.84 -13.57 10.92
N GLY A 345 -4.23 -14.61 10.18
CA GLY A 345 -3.57 -15.92 10.28
C GLY A 345 -4.41 -17.13 9.89
N ALA A 346 -5.74 -17.02 9.86
CA ALA A 346 -6.61 -18.18 9.64
C ALA A 346 -6.46 -18.76 8.23
N ILE A 347 -6.14 -20.06 8.15
CA ILE A 347 -6.08 -20.81 6.89
C ILE A 347 -7.46 -21.32 6.47
N ARG A 348 -8.33 -21.59 7.46
CA ARG A 348 -9.74 -21.99 7.26
C ARG A 348 -10.62 -21.19 8.21
N TRP A 349 -11.81 -20.85 7.75
CA TRP A 349 -12.84 -20.16 8.53
C TRP A 349 -14.20 -20.63 8.04
N ASN A 350 -15.13 -20.89 8.95
CA ASN A 350 -16.52 -21.19 8.63
C ASN A 350 -17.43 -20.92 9.85
N VAL A 351 -18.73 -20.87 9.61
CA VAL A 351 -19.74 -20.75 10.66
C VAL A 351 -20.76 -21.88 10.49
N TYR A 352 -21.05 -22.58 11.57
CA TYR A 352 -21.95 -23.72 11.61
C TYR A 352 -23.13 -23.41 12.54
N ARG A 353 -24.29 -23.96 12.20
CA ARG A 353 -25.44 -24.01 13.08
C ARG A 353 -25.42 -25.36 13.81
N ASP A 354 -25.69 -25.35 15.10
CA ASP A 354 -25.89 -26.59 15.85
C ASP A 354 -27.23 -27.23 15.43
N THR A 355 -27.21 -28.54 15.15
CA THR A 355 -28.40 -29.29 14.76
C THR A 355 -29.29 -29.68 15.95
N GLU A 356 -28.72 -29.72 17.15
CA GLU A 356 -29.41 -30.09 18.39
C GLU A 356 -29.97 -28.86 19.11
N ASP A 357 -29.31 -27.70 18.97
CA ASP A 357 -29.70 -26.44 19.61
C ASP A 357 -29.86 -25.32 18.55
N PRO A 358 -31.09 -24.94 18.16
CA PRO A 358 -31.31 -23.97 17.10
C PRO A 358 -30.82 -22.55 17.46
N ASN A 359 -30.54 -22.28 18.74
CA ASN A 359 -30.01 -21.01 19.20
C ASN A 359 -28.48 -20.97 19.14
N ARG A 360 -27.81 -22.12 18.95
CA ARG A 360 -26.36 -22.20 19.00
C ARG A 360 -25.73 -22.12 17.63
N TRP A 361 -24.78 -21.20 17.51
CA TRP A 361 -23.94 -21.03 16.34
C TRP A 361 -22.47 -21.12 16.72
N LEU A 362 -21.68 -21.74 15.85
CA LEU A 362 -20.26 -21.99 16.05
C LEU A 362 -19.44 -21.33 14.94
N GLU A 363 -18.70 -20.26 15.27
CA GLU A 363 -17.62 -19.77 14.40
C GLU A 363 -16.40 -20.67 14.63
N VAL A 364 -15.81 -21.16 13.55
CA VAL A 364 -14.66 -22.05 13.59
C VAL A 364 -13.58 -21.54 12.67
N PHE A 365 -12.36 -21.41 13.17
CA PHE A 365 -11.22 -21.16 12.32
C PHE A 365 -9.99 -21.96 12.73
N VAL A 366 -9.12 -22.21 11.76
CA VAL A 366 -7.88 -22.97 11.94
C VAL A 366 -6.70 -22.08 11.62
N VAL A 367 -5.68 -22.12 12.46
CA VAL A 367 -4.37 -21.50 12.23
C VAL A 367 -3.28 -22.57 12.24
N GLU A 368 -2.15 -22.28 11.60
CA GLU A 368 -1.10 -23.26 11.29
C GLU A 368 -0.38 -23.79 12.53
N SER A 369 -0.12 -22.92 13.51
CA SER A 369 0.56 -23.27 14.75
C SER A 369 0.11 -22.39 15.90
N TRP A 370 0.47 -22.80 17.12
CA TRP A 370 0.24 -22.05 18.35
C TRP A 370 0.92 -20.68 18.30
N LEU A 371 2.16 -20.60 17.82
CA LEU A 371 2.86 -19.34 17.65
C LEU A 371 2.13 -18.39 16.68
N GLU A 372 1.62 -18.92 15.57
CA GLU A 372 0.82 -18.11 14.63
C GLU A 372 -0.52 -17.67 15.25
N HIS A 373 -1.11 -18.50 16.12
CA HIS A 373 -2.29 -18.12 16.90
C HIS A 373 -2.02 -16.98 17.89
N LEU A 374 -0.89 -17.03 18.60
CA LEU A 374 -0.46 -15.95 19.50
C LEU A 374 -0.17 -14.67 18.71
N ARG A 375 0.47 -14.78 17.54
CA ARG A 375 0.67 -13.63 16.63
C ARG A 375 -0.66 -13.05 16.17
N GLN A 376 -1.67 -13.87 15.91
CA GLN A 376 -3.02 -13.39 15.56
C GLN A 376 -3.57 -12.43 16.62
N HIS A 377 -3.33 -12.70 17.91
CA HIS A 377 -3.76 -11.84 19.00
C HIS A 377 -3.02 -10.49 19.00
N GLU A 378 -1.71 -10.46 18.67
CA GLU A 378 -0.95 -9.21 18.53
C GLU A 378 -1.31 -8.41 17.25
N ARG A 379 -1.97 -9.05 16.27
CA ARG A 379 -2.32 -8.46 14.97
C ARG A 379 -3.71 -7.83 14.93
N VAL A 380 -4.60 -8.17 15.86
CA VAL A 380 -5.94 -7.60 15.97
C VAL A 380 -5.85 -6.10 16.24
N THR A 381 -6.55 -5.30 15.44
CA THR A 381 -6.55 -3.84 15.56
C THR A 381 -7.78 -3.32 16.30
N ALA A 382 -7.68 -2.10 16.85
CA ALA A 382 -8.81 -1.44 17.50
C ALA A 382 -10.00 -1.18 16.55
N ASP A 383 -9.77 -1.05 15.24
CA ASP A 383 -10.83 -0.92 14.24
C ASP A 383 -11.62 -2.25 14.07
N ASP A 384 -10.93 -3.39 14.12
CA ASP A 384 -11.55 -4.72 14.04
C ASP A 384 -12.51 -4.97 15.20
N ARG A 385 -12.31 -4.29 16.35
CA ARG A 385 -13.19 -4.36 17.52
C ARG A 385 -14.65 -4.09 17.17
N THR A 386 -14.92 -3.10 16.31
CA THR A 386 -16.29 -2.76 15.91
C THR A 386 -16.99 -3.92 15.22
N LEU A 387 -16.25 -4.74 14.47
CA LEU A 387 -16.78 -5.94 13.82
C LEU A 387 -17.02 -7.06 14.84
N PHE A 388 -16.11 -7.24 15.80
CA PHE A 388 -16.28 -8.21 16.87
C PHE A 388 -17.47 -7.85 17.77
N GLU A 389 -17.63 -6.58 18.16
CA GLU A 389 -18.76 -6.08 18.94
C GLU A 389 -20.09 -6.24 18.19
N ALA A 390 -20.10 -5.98 16.87
CA ALA A 390 -21.29 -6.15 16.03
C ALA A 390 -21.76 -7.62 15.99
N ALA A 391 -20.84 -8.58 15.91
CA ALA A 391 -21.17 -10.00 15.99
C ALA A 391 -21.56 -10.42 17.42
N ALA A 392 -20.84 -9.92 18.43
CA ALA A 392 -21.07 -10.26 19.84
C ALA A 392 -22.41 -9.73 20.37
N ARG A 393 -22.97 -8.65 19.79
CA ARG A 393 -24.30 -8.11 20.17
C ARG A 393 -25.41 -9.16 20.10
N PHE A 394 -25.31 -10.12 19.19
CA PHE A 394 -26.31 -11.17 19.03
C PHE A 394 -26.15 -12.32 20.05
N ASN A 395 -25.07 -12.33 20.84
CA ASN A 395 -24.84 -13.35 21.84
C ASN A 395 -25.59 -13.05 23.14
N ARG A 396 -26.59 -13.87 23.47
CA ARG A 396 -27.40 -13.77 24.69
C ARG A 396 -26.76 -14.40 25.93
N GLY A 397 -25.65 -15.13 25.76
CA GLY A 397 -24.97 -15.87 26.81
C GLY A 397 -24.12 -15.05 27.81
N GLY A 398 -24.20 -13.71 27.81
CA GLY A 398 -23.40 -12.84 28.70
C GLY A 398 -22.15 -12.26 28.05
N SER A 399 -21.01 -12.28 28.78
CA SER A 399 -19.75 -11.52 28.56
C SER A 399 -18.93 -11.90 27.30
N GLY A 400 -19.59 -12.09 26.15
CA GLY A 400 -19.00 -12.46 24.88
C GLY A 400 -19.16 -13.96 24.53
N PRO A 401 -18.80 -14.35 23.29
CA PRO A 401 -18.88 -15.74 22.85
C PRO A 401 -17.90 -16.61 23.63
N ARG A 402 -18.26 -17.87 23.86
CA ARG A 402 -17.38 -18.82 24.56
C ARG A 402 -16.29 -19.30 23.61
N VAL A 403 -15.04 -18.94 23.89
CA VAL A 403 -13.87 -19.30 23.07
C VAL A 403 -13.21 -20.57 23.61
N ARG A 404 -12.87 -21.51 22.72
CA ARG A 404 -12.05 -22.68 23.04
C ARG A 404 -10.95 -22.85 22.00
N HIS A 405 -9.82 -23.37 22.48
CA HIS A 405 -8.63 -23.63 21.68
C HIS A 405 -8.34 -25.14 21.72
N HIS A 406 -8.16 -25.73 20.56
CA HIS A 406 -7.90 -27.15 20.39
C HIS A 406 -6.68 -27.33 19.50
N ILE A 407 -5.73 -28.18 19.90
CA ILE A 407 -4.56 -28.51 19.08
C ILE A 407 -4.80 -29.86 18.42
N ALA A 408 -4.48 -29.95 17.13
CA ALA A 408 -4.54 -31.21 16.41
C ALA A 408 -3.59 -32.24 17.06
N GLY A 409 -4.12 -33.38 17.49
CA GLY A 409 -3.30 -34.48 17.98
C GLY A 409 -2.40 -35.02 16.87
N ARG A 410 -1.10 -35.14 17.12
CA ARG A 410 -0.17 -35.87 16.23
C ARG A 410 -0.38 -37.37 16.43
N LEU A 411 -0.63 -38.11 15.35
CA LEU A 411 -0.82 -39.57 15.38
C LEU A 411 0.45 -40.37 15.79
N ALA A 412 1.59 -39.72 15.99
CA ALA A 412 2.84 -40.36 16.36
C ALA A 412 2.93 -40.63 17.87
N GLU A 413 2.06 -41.51 18.38
CA GLU A 413 2.26 -42.28 19.62
C GLU A 413 1.16 -43.34 19.89
N LEU A 414 0.24 -43.59 18.94
CA LEU A 414 -0.64 -44.78 18.98
C LEU A 414 0.04 -45.99 18.32
N ARG A 415 1.25 -46.34 18.78
CA ARG A 415 1.69 -47.73 18.66
C ARG A 415 0.88 -48.52 19.69
N TRP A 416 -0.17 -49.18 19.22
CA TRP A 416 -0.75 -50.29 19.96
C TRP A 416 0.36 -51.32 20.17
N ASN A 417 0.96 -51.33 21.36
CA ASN A 417 1.67 -52.51 21.83
C ASN A 417 0.57 -53.54 22.10
N GLY A 418 0.42 -54.48 21.15
CA GLY A 418 -0.48 -55.62 21.27
C GLY A 418 -0.09 -56.56 22.39
#